data_AF-X0TWW0-F1
#
_entry.id   AF-X0TWW0-F1
#
_cell.length_a   1.000
_cell.length_b   1.000
_cell.length_c   1.000
_cell.angle_alpha   90.00
_cell.angle_beta   90.00
_cell.angle_gamma   90.00
#
_symmetry.space_group_name_H-M   'P 1'
#
loop_
_entity.id
_entity.type
_entity.pdbx_description
1 polymer ?
#
loop_
_entity_poly.entity_id
_entity_poly.type
_entity_poly.pdbx_seq_one_letter_code
_entity_poly.pdbx_strand_id
1 'polypeptide(L)'
;ENLETLEHFETTIELYKHLFRIEPEVIGYDMHPDYLATKYAKSQISNVKSQIPIQHHHAHIAACLADNGWSPDDGPVIGVAWDGTGYGSDGHIWGGEFLVADYHGFRRAGHLEYLPMPGGEAAIRNPYRLAIGYLYTLTGQLPSFRPPSVPPNPSTLLRTGFGGEGGEELRIIRQQID
;
A
#
# COMPACT_ATOMS: atom_id res chain seq x y z
N GLU A 1 12.76 -1.98 -7.20
CA GLU A 1 13.71 -1.11 -6.48
C GLU A 1 15.09 -1.22 -7.14
N ASN A 2 15.89 -0.14 -7.16
CA ASN A 2 17.27 -0.16 -7.68
C ASN A 2 18.26 0.25 -6.58
N LEU A 3 19.55 -0.11 -6.75
CA LEU A 3 20.59 0.15 -5.74
C LEU A 3 20.79 1.65 -5.48
N GLU A 4 20.72 2.46 -6.53
CA GLU A 4 20.86 3.92 -6.45
C GLU A 4 19.79 4.55 -5.52
N THR A 5 18.55 4.08 -5.58
CA THR A 5 17.47 4.56 -4.68
C THR A 5 17.76 4.21 -3.23
N LEU A 6 18.33 3.01 -2.98
CA LEU A 6 18.68 2.60 -1.63
C LEU A 6 19.86 3.44 -1.08
N GLU A 7 20.92 3.62 -1.87
CA GLU A 7 22.07 4.45 -1.46
C GLU A 7 21.64 5.89 -1.14
N HIS A 8 20.75 6.45 -1.96
CA HIS A 8 20.20 7.78 -1.73
C HIS A 8 19.34 7.82 -0.45
N PHE A 9 18.49 6.81 -0.23
CA PHE A 9 17.68 6.67 0.97
C PHE A 9 18.55 6.61 2.25
N GLU A 10 19.58 5.76 2.27
CA GLU A 10 20.50 5.62 3.41
C GLU A 10 21.27 6.92 3.69
N THR A 11 21.82 7.54 2.64
CA THR A 11 22.53 8.83 2.74
C THR A 11 21.62 9.92 3.31
N THR A 12 20.35 9.93 2.89
CA THR A 12 19.36 10.88 3.39
C THR A 12 19.09 10.66 4.87
N ILE A 13 18.89 9.42 5.32
CA ILE A 13 18.65 9.14 6.74
C ILE A 13 19.80 9.64 7.61
N GLU A 14 21.05 9.36 7.23
CA GLU A 14 22.23 9.82 7.99
C GLU A 14 22.32 11.35 8.04
N LEU A 15 21.99 12.03 6.94
CA LEU A 15 21.90 13.49 6.90
C LEU A 15 20.86 14.01 7.90
N TYR A 16 19.66 13.43 7.94
CA TYR A 16 18.60 13.83 8.86
C TYR A 16 18.96 13.57 10.33
N LYS A 17 19.59 12.42 10.64
CA LYS A 17 20.12 12.12 11.98
C LYS A 17 21.11 13.21 12.43
N HIS A 18 22.04 13.59 11.56
CA HIS A 18 23.01 14.63 11.85
C HIS A 18 22.37 16.01 12.02
N LEU A 19 21.49 16.40 11.09
CA LEU A 19 20.85 17.71 11.07
C LEU A 19 20.00 17.96 12.31
N PHE A 20 19.19 16.98 12.69
CA PHE A 20 18.28 17.08 13.84
C PHE A 20 18.91 16.58 15.15
N ARG A 21 20.13 16.04 15.09
CA ARG A 21 20.86 15.47 16.25
C ARG A 21 20.02 14.42 16.98
N ILE A 22 19.38 13.55 16.21
CA ILE A 22 18.52 12.49 16.70
C ILE A 22 19.21 11.14 16.53
N GLU A 23 19.03 10.27 17.53
CA GLU A 23 19.31 8.85 17.41
C GLU A 23 17.98 8.10 17.55
N PRO A 24 17.49 7.41 16.51
CA PRO A 24 16.20 6.72 16.58
C PRO A 24 16.20 5.59 17.62
N GLU A 25 15.29 5.66 18.60
CA GLU A 25 15.09 4.59 19.59
C GLU A 25 14.07 3.53 19.12
N VAL A 26 13.21 3.91 18.17
CA VAL A 26 12.15 3.10 17.59
C VAL A 26 12.08 3.36 16.09
N ILE A 27 11.91 2.31 15.28
CA ILE A 27 11.76 2.41 13.83
C ILE A 27 10.49 1.68 13.41
N GLY A 28 9.56 2.42 12.80
CA GLY A 28 8.41 1.87 12.09
C GLY A 28 8.76 1.52 10.65
N TYR A 29 8.27 0.39 10.14
CA TYR A 29 8.50 -0.04 8.75
C TYR A 29 7.35 -0.89 8.21
N ASP A 30 7.26 -0.99 6.89
CA ASP A 30 6.21 -1.78 6.22
C ASP A 30 6.34 -3.29 6.50
N MET A 31 5.22 -3.97 6.69
CA MET A 31 5.18 -5.42 6.89
C MET A 31 5.76 -6.23 5.72
N HIS A 32 5.88 -5.67 4.51
CA HIS A 32 6.42 -6.36 3.35
C HIS A 32 7.88 -6.80 3.59
N PRO A 33 8.18 -8.12 3.62
CA PRO A 33 9.49 -8.63 4.02
C PRO A 33 10.61 -8.30 3.01
N ASP A 34 10.26 -8.19 1.74
CA ASP A 34 11.26 -7.99 0.68
C ASP A 34 11.66 -6.54 0.41
N TYR A 35 10.93 -5.55 0.93
CA TYR A 35 11.25 -4.15 0.72
C TYR A 35 12.63 -3.81 1.26
N LEU A 36 13.42 -3.06 0.48
CA LEU A 36 14.77 -2.66 0.88
C LEU A 36 14.71 -1.77 2.13
N ALA A 37 13.71 -0.89 2.24
CA ALA A 37 13.49 -0.07 3.43
C ALA A 37 13.22 -0.91 4.69
N THR A 38 12.44 -2.00 4.57
CA THR A 38 12.17 -2.93 5.67
C THR A 38 13.45 -3.65 6.10
N LYS A 39 14.29 -4.07 5.15
CA LYS A 39 15.59 -4.69 5.44
C LYS A 39 16.55 -3.71 6.10
N TYR A 40 16.61 -2.47 5.63
CA TYR A 40 17.38 -1.39 6.24
C TYR A 40 16.92 -1.12 7.68
N ALA A 41 15.62 -0.90 7.90
CA ALA A 41 15.07 -0.65 9.24
C ALA A 41 15.45 -1.74 10.25
N LYS A 42 15.39 -3.01 9.83
CA LYS A 42 15.78 -4.16 10.65
C LYS A 42 17.28 -4.26 10.93
N SER A 43 18.13 -3.66 10.10
CA SER A 43 19.59 -3.65 10.31
C SER A 43 20.06 -2.54 11.25
N GLN A 44 19.26 -1.48 11.44
CA GLN A 44 19.65 -0.30 12.23
C GLN A 44 19.60 -0.52 13.75
N ILE A 45 18.62 -1.28 14.25
CA ILE A 45 18.42 -1.46 15.70
C ILE A 45 18.43 -2.95 16.03
N SER A 46 19.27 -3.38 16.97
CA SER A 46 19.36 -4.78 17.40
C SER A 46 18.20 -5.23 18.31
N ASN A 47 17.59 -4.28 19.03
CA ASN A 47 16.45 -4.56 19.89
C ASN A 47 15.17 -4.74 19.07
N VAL A 48 14.69 -5.98 18.98
CA VAL A 48 13.44 -6.32 18.26
C VAL A 48 12.22 -5.57 18.82
N LYS A 49 12.19 -5.18 20.10
CA LYS A 49 11.07 -4.41 20.66
C LYS A 49 10.98 -2.98 20.15
N SER A 50 12.07 -2.46 19.59
CA SER A 50 12.17 -1.13 18.97
C SER A 50 11.85 -1.16 17.48
N GLN A 51 11.52 -2.33 16.93
CA GLN A 51 11.18 -2.55 15.53
C GLN A 51 9.67 -2.75 15.40
N ILE A 52 8.97 -1.77 14.82
CA ILE A 52 7.49 -1.78 14.76
C ILE A 52 7.05 -2.04 13.31
N PRO A 53 6.58 -3.26 12.99
CA PRO A 53 5.97 -3.52 11.70
C PRO A 53 4.59 -2.86 11.61
N ILE A 54 4.34 -2.13 10.54
CA ILE A 54 3.07 -1.41 10.28
C ILE A 54 2.48 -1.94 8.99
N GLN A 55 1.18 -2.24 8.99
CA GLN A 55 0.50 -2.71 7.79
C GLN A 55 0.27 -1.52 6.83
N HIS A 56 0.50 -1.74 5.52
CA HIS A 56 0.49 -0.70 4.49
C HIS A 56 -0.80 0.13 4.44
N HIS A 57 -1.95 -0.53 4.31
CA HIS A 57 -3.27 0.14 4.25
C HIS A 57 -3.66 0.81 5.57
N HIS A 58 -3.25 0.25 6.70
CA HIS A 58 -3.40 0.87 8.02
C HIS A 58 -2.56 2.15 8.12
N ALA A 59 -1.32 2.14 7.60
CA ALA A 59 -0.47 3.33 7.54
C ALA A 59 -1.10 4.44 6.70
N HIS A 60 -1.71 4.10 5.54
CA HIS A 60 -2.44 5.07 4.72
C HIS A 60 -3.61 5.71 5.47
N ILE A 61 -4.41 4.91 6.17
CA ILE A 61 -5.52 5.44 6.96
C ILE A 61 -5.01 6.30 8.12
N ALA A 62 -3.99 5.84 8.85
CA ALA A 62 -3.40 6.59 9.96
C ALA A 62 -2.79 7.93 9.52
N ALA A 63 -2.12 7.98 8.36
CA ALA A 63 -1.63 9.23 7.77
C ALA A 63 -2.78 10.19 7.46
N CYS A 64 -3.87 9.68 6.87
CA CYS A 64 -5.08 10.46 6.56
C CYS A 64 -5.74 11.03 7.81
N LEU A 65 -5.80 10.26 8.90
CA LEU A 65 -6.26 10.74 10.21
C LEU A 65 -5.37 11.88 10.74
N ALA A 66 -4.05 11.69 10.70
CA ALA A 66 -3.07 12.64 11.21
C ALA A 66 -3.14 13.98 10.46
N ASP A 67 -3.17 13.94 9.13
CA ASP A 67 -3.22 15.14 8.28
C ASP A 67 -4.51 15.95 8.46
N ASN A 68 -5.57 15.32 8.97
CA ASN A 68 -6.87 15.96 9.19
C ASN A 68 -7.15 16.28 10.66
N GLY A 69 -6.13 16.15 11.52
CA GLY A 69 -6.21 16.47 12.94
C GLY A 69 -7.21 15.61 13.71
N TRP A 70 -7.43 14.37 13.27
CA TRP A 70 -8.23 13.41 14.01
C TRP A 70 -7.46 12.97 15.26
N SER A 71 -8.02 13.19 16.45
CA SER A 71 -7.36 12.85 17.71
C SER A 71 -7.38 11.34 17.94
N PRO A 72 -6.38 10.76 18.62
CA PRO A 72 -6.48 9.38 19.12
C PRO A 72 -7.72 9.11 19.97
N ASP A 73 -8.26 10.14 20.63
CA ASP A 73 -9.47 10.03 21.47
C ASP A 73 -10.79 10.10 20.68
N ASP A 74 -10.76 10.48 19.39
CA ASP A 74 -11.97 10.60 18.55
C ASP A 74 -12.51 9.22 18.10
N GLY A 75 -11.75 8.15 18.35
CA GLY A 75 -12.14 6.76 18.09
C GLY A 75 -11.89 6.28 16.65
N PRO A 76 -12.26 5.03 16.35
CA PRO A 76 -11.98 4.40 15.06
C PRO A 76 -12.89 4.91 13.93
N VAL A 77 -12.33 4.92 12.72
CA VAL A 77 -13.02 5.27 11.48
C VAL A 77 -13.23 4.06 10.59
N ILE A 78 -14.15 4.18 9.63
CA ILE A 78 -14.15 3.31 8.45
C ILE A 78 -13.24 3.95 7.40
N GLY A 79 -12.06 3.36 7.20
CA GLY A 79 -11.13 3.76 6.16
C GLY A 79 -11.24 2.86 4.93
N VAL A 80 -11.13 3.47 3.76
CA VAL A 80 -11.08 2.77 2.47
C VAL A 80 -9.71 3.03 1.86
N ALA A 81 -8.95 1.97 1.62
CA ALA A 81 -7.59 2.06 1.10
C ALA A 81 -7.49 1.29 -0.22
N TRP A 82 -7.35 2.04 -1.31
CA TRP A 82 -7.23 1.54 -2.67
C TRP A 82 -5.92 2.01 -3.26
N ASP A 83 -5.01 1.07 -3.49
CA ASP A 83 -3.68 1.29 -4.06
C ASP A 83 -3.40 0.20 -5.12
N GLY A 84 -2.14 0.08 -5.54
CA GLY A 84 -1.73 -0.98 -6.47
C GLY A 84 -1.66 -2.34 -5.79
N THR A 85 -0.68 -2.50 -4.89
CA THR A 85 -0.40 -3.74 -4.18
C THR A 85 0.22 -3.45 -2.82
N GLY A 86 -0.42 -3.88 -1.73
CA GLY A 86 0.12 -3.84 -0.38
C GLY A 86 0.25 -5.24 0.22
N TYR A 87 1.25 -5.48 1.08
CA TYR A 87 1.38 -6.76 1.78
C TYR A 87 0.30 -6.90 2.86
N GLY A 88 -0.54 -7.92 2.72
CA GLY A 88 -1.60 -8.23 3.65
C GLY A 88 -1.10 -8.96 4.89
N SER A 89 -1.81 -8.76 6.01
CA SER A 89 -1.50 -9.47 7.27
C SER A 89 -1.81 -10.98 7.20
N ASP A 90 -2.51 -11.42 6.16
CA ASP A 90 -2.87 -12.81 5.87
C ASP A 90 -1.98 -13.45 4.80
N GLY A 91 -0.88 -12.78 4.41
CA GLY A 91 0.08 -13.25 3.40
C GLY A 91 -0.39 -13.09 1.95
N HIS A 92 -1.56 -12.47 1.72
CA HIS A 92 -2.03 -12.12 0.38
C HIS A 92 -1.64 -10.68 0.01
N ILE A 93 -1.78 -10.35 -1.26
CA ILE A 93 -1.65 -8.96 -1.72
C ILE A 93 -3.01 -8.29 -1.61
N TRP A 94 -3.02 -7.15 -0.92
CA TRP A 94 -4.17 -6.29 -0.73
C TRP A 94 -4.12 -5.13 -1.74
N GLY A 95 -5.27 -4.52 -2.00
CA GLY A 95 -5.38 -3.40 -2.95
C GLY A 95 -6.75 -2.72 -2.97
N GLY A 96 -7.68 -3.19 -2.15
CA GLY A 96 -9.10 -2.88 -2.27
C GLY A 96 -9.81 -2.96 -0.93
N GLU A 97 -9.27 -2.32 0.11
CA GLU A 97 -9.56 -2.66 1.51
C GLU A 97 -10.55 -1.71 2.20
N PHE A 98 -11.44 -2.29 3.00
CA PHE A 98 -12.31 -1.57 3.93
C PHE A 98 -11.91 -1.94 5.35
N LEU A 99 -11.31 -1.00 6.09
CA LEU A 99 -10.80 -1.22 7.43
C LEU A 99 -11.61 -0.39 8.45
N VAL A 100 -11.90 -0.98 9.60
CA VAL A 100 -12.27 -0.22 10.81
C VAL A 100 -10.99 0.00 11.59
N ALA A 101 -10.48 1.23 11.64
CA ALA A 101 -9.11 1.51 12.10
C ALA A 101 -9.00 2.81 12.90
N ASP A 102 -8.05 2.84 13.82
CA ASP A 102 -7.55 4.01 14.55
C ASP A 102 -6.00 4.01 14.51
N TYR A 103 -5.34 4.84 15.32
CA TYR A 103 -3.87 4.84 15.38
C TYR A 103 -3.25 3.60 16.04
N HIS A 104 -4.02 2.85 16.82
CA HIS A 104 -3.54 1.70 17.60
C HIS A 104 -3.71 0.37 16.87
N GLY A 105 -4.69 0.28 15.96
CA GLY A 105 -4.90 -0.93 15.18
C GLY A 105 -6.03 -0.82 14.18
N PHE A 106 -6.32 -1.96 13.56
CA PHE A 106 -7.35 -2.06 12.55
C PHE A 106 -8.00 -3.45 12.55
N ARG A 107 -9.23 -3.50 12.03
CA ARG A 107 -9.94 -4.72 11.67
C ARG A 107 -10.42 -4.61 10.24
N ARG A 108 -10.04 -5.57 9.39
CA ARG A 108 -10.54 -5.67 8.01
C ARG A 108 -12.03 -6.04 8.02
N ALA A 109 -12.87 -5.13 7.56
CA ALA A 109 -14.33 -5.30 7.51
C ALA A 109 -14.82 -5.81 6.16
N GLY A 110 -14.08 -5.55 5.08
CA GLY A 110 -14.37 -6.05 3.74
C GLY A 110 -13.21 -5.78 2.80
N HIS A 111 -13.21 -6.45 1.63
CA HIS A 111 -12.23 -6.23 0.58
C HIS A 111 -12.75 -6.70 -0.78
N LEU A 112 -12.09 -6.28 -1.85
CA LEU A 112 -12.30 -6.86 -3.18
C LEU A 112 -11.84 -8.32 -3.21
N GLU A 113 -12.59 -9.19 -3.89
CA GLU A 113 -12.27 -10.62 -3.98
C GLU A 113 -10.84 -10.84 -4.50
N TYR A 114 -10.12 -11.79 -3.87
CA TYR A 114 -8.79 -12.14 -4.32
C TYR A 114 -8.81 -12.74 -5.71
N LEU A 115 -7.88 -12.28 -6.54
CA LEU A 115 -7.76 -12.73 -7.92
C LEU A 115 -6.36 -13.27 -8.19
N PRO A 116 -6.25 -14.31 -9.03
CA PRO A 116 -4.95 -14.75 -9.48
C PRO A 116 -4.25 -13.62 -10.24
N MET A 117 -2.97 -13.39 -9.96
CA MET A 117 -2.10 -12.50 -10.73
C MET A 117 -1.05 -13.31 -11.51
N PRO A 118 -1.36 -13.76 -12.74
CA PRO A 118 -0.46 -14.64 -13.50
C PRO A 118 0.92 -14.00 -13.75
N GLY A 119 1.94 -14.52 -13.07
CA GLY A 119 3.30 -14.00 -13.15
C GLY A 119 3.61 -12.84 -12.21
N GLY A 120 2.79 -12.61 -11.17
CA GLY A 120 3.07 -11.64 -10.11
C GLY A 120 3.29 -10.23 -10.67
N GLU A 121 4.47 -9.65 -10.42
CA GLU A 121 4.87 -8.34 -10.97
C GLU A 121 4.73 -8.23 -12.49
N ALA A 122 4.87 -9.33 -13.23
CA ALA A 122 4.67 -9.30 -14.68
C ALA A 122 3.25 -8.88 -15.05
N ALA A 123 2.24 -9.18 -14.20
CA ALA A 123 0.86 -8.78 -14.40
C ALA A 123 0.66 -7.27 -14.21
N ILE A 124 1.45 -6.63 -13.36
CA ILE A 124 1.47 -5.17 -13.19
C ILE A 124 1.97 -4.50 -14.47
N ARG A 125 3.07 -5.01 -15.06
CA ARG A 125 3.63 -4.48 -16.31
C ARG A 125 2.82 -4.86 -17.56
N ASN A 126 1.99 -5.89 -17.47
CA ASN A 126 1.23 -6.43 -18.58
C ASN A 126 -0.24 -6.67 -18.16
N PRO A 127 -1.08 -5.62 -18.13
CA PRO A 127 -2.44 -5.69 -17.58
C PRO A 127 -3.35 -6.74 -18.23
N TYR A 128 -3.08 -7.18 -19.46
CA TYR A 128 -3.80 -8.28 -20.10
C TYR A 128 -3.74 -9.58 -19.27
N ARG A 129 -2.70 -9.77 -18.45
CA ARG A 129 -2.57 -10.93 -17.56
C ARG A 129 -3.62 -10.93 -16.45
N LEU A 130 -3.97 -9.74 -15.93
CA LEU A 130 -5.06 -9.60 -14.96
C LEU A 130 -6.42 -9.91 -15.61
N ALA A 131 -6.65 -9.41 -16.84
CA ALA A 131 -7.87 -9.73 -17.58
C ALA A 131 -8.03 -11.25 -17.81
N ILE A 132 -6.95 -11.95 -18.12
CA ILE A 132 -6.94 -13.43 -18.20
C ILE A 132 -7.28 -14.05 -16.84
N GLY A 133 -6.73 -13.53 -15.74
CA GLY A 133 -7.04 -13.98 -14.38
C GLY A 133 -8.52 -13.85 -14.04
N TYR A 134 -9.14 -12.72 -14.40
CA TYR A 134 -10.59 -12.51 -14.26
C TYR A 134 -11.39 -13.52 -15.09
N LEU A 135 -11.07 -13.66 -16.39
CA LEU A 135 -11.77 -14.60 -17.27
C LEU A 135 -11.68 -16.03 -16.74
N TYR A 136 -10.50 -16.45 -16.28
CA TYR A 136 -10.31 -17.77 -15.69
C TYR A 136 -11.15 -17.96 -14.42
N THR A 137 -11.15 -16.97 -13.52
CA THR A 137 -11.91 -17.03 -12.26
C THR A 137 -13.42 -17.10 -12.50
N LEU A 138 -13.92 -16.34 -13.48
CA LEU A 138 -15.35 -16.27 -13.78
C LEU A 138 -15.86 -17.45 -14.62
N THR A 139 -15.03 -18.01 -15.51
CA THR A 139 -15.46 -19.02 -16.49
C THR A 139 -14.91 -20.42 -16.25
N GLY A 140 -13.87 -20.55 -15.40
CA GLY A 140 -13.09 -21.78 -15.23
C GLY A 140 -12.23 -22.16 -16.44
N GLN A 141 -12.19 -21.35 -17.49
CA GLN A 141 -11.48 -21.63 -18.73
C GLN A 141 -10.42 -20.57 -19.00
N LEU A 142 -9.24 -21.02 -19.44
CA LEU A 142 -8.23 -20.11 -19.94
C LEU A 142 -8.63 -19.63 -21.35
N PRO A 143 -8.71 -18.31 -21.58
CA PRO A 143 -9.02 -17.79 -22.91
C PRO A 143 -7.89 -18.16 -23.88
N SER A 144 -8.25 -18.44 -25.12
CA SER A 144 -7.28 -18.52 -26.21
C SER A 144 -6.76 -17.10 -26.48
N PHE A 145 -5.64 -16.76 -25.83
CA PHE A 145 -5.03 -15.44 -25.93
C PHE A 145 -3.57 -15.59 -26.36
N ARG A 146 -3.16 -14.83 -27.38
CA ARG A 146 -1.75 -14.69 -27.76
C ARG A 146 -1.23 -13.37 -27.21
N PRO A 147 -0.18 -13.39 -26.38
CA PRO A 147 0.41 -12.16 -25.85
C PRO A 147 0.82 -11.21 -26.98
N PRO A 148 0.60 -9.89 -26.82
CA PRO A 148 1.13 -8.91 -27.76
C PRO A 148 2.66 -9.03 -27.80
N SER A 149 3.23 -9.00 -29.00
CA SER A 149 4.67 -9.13 -29.25
C SER A 149 5.48 -7.89 -28.84
N VAL A 150 4.82 -6.81 -28.38
CA VAL A 150 5.42 -5.52 -28.00
C VAL A 150 4.69 -4.97 -26.77
N PRO A 151 5.40 -4.43 -25.74
CA PRO A 151 4.75 -3.88 -24.57
C PRO A 151 3.94 -2.61 -24.91
N PRO A 152 2.75 -2.42 -24.33
CA PRO A 152 1.96 -1.21 -24.53
C PRO A 152 2.67 0.01 -23.92
N ASN A 153 2.69 1.11 -24.67
CA ASN A 153 3.23 2.40 -24.23
C ASN A 153 2.35 2.94 -23.06
N PRO A 154 2.92 3.32 -21.90
CA PRO A 154 2.15 3.69 -20.70
C PRO A 154 1.31 4.97 -20.79
N SER A 155 1.39 5.73 -21.88
CA SER A 155 0.97 7.14 -21.93
C SER A 155 -0.53 7.39 -22.16
N THR A 156 -1.40 6.36 -22.20
CA THR A 156 -2.77 6.54 -22.74
C THR A 156 -3.92 6.22 -21.79
N LEU A 157 -3.74 6.05 -20.48
CA LEU A 157 -4.85 5.69 -19.60
C LEU A 157 -4.95 6.57 -18.34
N LEU A 158 -6.07 7.32 -18.29
CA LEU A 158 -6.84 7.79 -17.12
C LEU A 158 -6.86 9.32 -16.86
N ARG A 159 -7.92 9.96 -17.36
CA ARG A 159 -8.59 11.08 -16.68
C ARG A 159 -10.10 10.85 -16.74
N THR A 160 -10.69 10.46 -15.61
CA THR A 160 -12.13 10.62 -15.34
C THR A 160 -12.31 10.85 -13.85
N GLY A 161 -12.62 12.08 -13.46
CA GLY A 161 -13.03 12.42 -12.10
C GLY A 161 -14.53 12.22 -11.93
N PHE A 162 -14.96 11.77 -10.76
CA PHE A 162 -16.37 11.70 -10.37
C PHE A 162 -16.60 12.62 -9.18
N GLY A 163 -17.44 13.64 -9.39
CA GLY A 163 -18.05 14.45 -8.36
C GLY A 163 -19.45 13.94 -8.00
N GLY A 164 -19.86 14.18 -6.76
CA GLY A 164 -21.21 13.91 -6.27
C GLY A 164 -21.35 14.29 -4.79
N GLU A 165 -22.30 15.18 -4.51
CA GLU A 165 -22.65 15.73 -3.19
C GLU A 165 -23.77 14.93 -2.48
N GLY A 166 -23.76 14.95 -1.14
CA GLY A 166 -24.95 15.15 -0.31
C GLY A 166 -25.49 13.98 0.52
N GLY A 167 -25.50 14.14 1.87
CA GLY A 167 -26.50 13.57 2.79
C GLY A 167 -25.99 12.84 4.04
N GLU A 168 -26.29 13.38 5.23
CA GLU A 168 -25.85 13.04 6.61
C GLU A 168 -24.33 13.20 6.86
N GLU A 169 -23.95 13.89 7.95
CA GLU A 169 -22.58 14.38 8.18
C GLU A 169 -21.63 13.26 8.65
N LEU A 170 -21.48 12.24 7.81
CA LEU A 170 -20.30 11.39 7.78
C LEU A 170 -19.13 12.30 7.39
N ARG A 171 -18.18 12.47 8.30
CA ARG A 171 -16.94 13.20 8.01
C ARG A 171 -16.11 12.38 7.03
N ILE A 172 -16.31 12.59 5.74
CA ILE A 172 -15.54 11.94 4.69
C ILE A 172 -14.23 12.70 4.53
N ILE A 173 -13.14 12.05 4.94
CA ILE A 173 -11.78 12.55 4.74
C ILE A 173 -11.21 11.85 3.51
N ARG A 174 -10.79 12.61 2.50
CA ARG A 174 -10.14 12.08 1.29
C ARG A 174 -8.68 12.50 1.28
N GLN A 175 -7.80 11.53 1.11
CA GLN A 175 -6.38 11.75 0.82
C GLN A 175 -6.00 10.90 -0.38
N GLN A 176 -5.34 11.54 -1.35
CA GLN A 176 -4.66 10.85 -2.44
C GLN A 176 -3.17 10.85 -2.10
N ILE A 177 -2.56 9.67 -2.06
CA ILE A 177 -1.12 9.51 -1.88
C ILE A 177 -0.60 9.16 -3.29
N ASP A 178 0.10 10.10 -3.91
CA ASP A 178 0.72 9.96 -5.24
C ASP A 178 2.07 9.21 -5.17
#